data_AF-A0A8H7G8X6-F1
#
_entry.id   AF-A0A8H7G8X6-F1
#
_cell.length_a   1.000
_cell.length_b   1.000
_cell.length_c   1.000
_cell.angle_alpha   90.00
_cell.angle_beta   90.00
_cell.angle_gamma   90.00
#
_symmetry.space_group_name_H-M   'P 1'
#
loop_
_entity.id
_entity.type
_entity.pdbx_description
1 polymer ?
#
loop_
_entity_poly.entity_id
_entity_poly.type
_entity_poly.pdbx_seq_one_letter_code
_entity_poly.pdbx_strand_id
1 'polypeptide(L)'
;MPTTLRTEEEYFLLPGENDAEKAPIVVRSSRRRHWAINFLSLCSLLLNVVAVLYFFASRAPQGSKYVLWKGDSQVWSPAQDSVGHKNQLGATFLQRSKYSGPPSPEVDQAWRELYHRYVMSAIPEEQASKLSNETMRVPGPGHPRYIVGLDVFHQLHCLDYLRQNLYPDYYGHHHDHGGVIAPPEGPDDEPFDHLDHCINNVRSALMKV
;
A
#
# COMPACT_ATOMS: atom_id res chain seq x y z
N MET A 1 -35.40 19.58 114.74
CA MET A 1 -36.60 19.79 113.91
C MET A 1 -36.36 19.11 112.54
N PRO A 2 -37.42 18.76 111.79
CA PRO A 2 -37.51 17.48 111.08
C PRO A 2 -36.88 17.52 109.66
N THR A 3 -36.88 16.48 108.80
CA THR A 3 -37.79 15.33 108.65
C THR A 3 -37.14 14.19 107.83
N THR A 4 -37.63 12.97 108.05
CA THR A 4 -37.80 11.80 107.12
C THR A 4 -37.74 12.08 105.59
N LEU A 5 -37.40 11.19 104.63
CA LEU A 5 -37.16 9.73 104.46
C LEU A 5 -36.04 9.54 103.38
N ARG A 6 -35.22 8.46 103.29
CA ARG A 6 -35.48 7.10 102.72
C ARG A 6 -36.21 7.18 101.34
N THR A 7 -35.64 6.78 100.19
CA THR A 7 -35.38 5.42 99.65
C THR A 7 -34.46 5.50 98.41
N GLU A 8 -33.69 4.51 97.92
CA GLU A 8 -32.89 3.37 98.44
C GLU A 8 -31.69 3.20 97.42
N GLU A 9 -30.87 2.12 97.50
CA GLU A 9 -29.98 1.52 96.47
C GLU A 9 -28.70 2.23 95.92
N GLU A 10 -27.65 1.51 95.47
CA GLU A 10 -26.87 0.41 96.07
C GLU A 10 -25.49 0.30 95.35
N TYR A 11 -24.35 0.40 96.07
CA TYR A 11 -23.02 -0.21 95.79
C TYR A 11 -22.28 0.12 94.45
N PHE A 12 -20.95 0.02 94.32
CA PHE A 12 -19.81 -0.02 95.26
C PHE A 12 -18.58 0.56 94.53
N LEU A 13 -17.66 1.23 95.21
CA LEU A 13 -16.49 1.86 94.57
C LEU A 13 -15.31 0.87 94.39
N LEU A 14 -14.64 0.99 93.23
CA LEU A 14 -13.29 0.47 92.98
C LEU A 14 -12.29 1.12 93.97
N PRO A 15 -11.17 0.47 94.33
CA PRO A 15 -9.94 0.73 93.55
C PRO A 15 -8.92 -0.44 93.51
N GLY A 16 -7.91 -0.33 92.65
CA GLY A 16 -6.78 -1.27 92.63
C GLY A 16 -5.82 -1.15 91.45
N GLU A 17 -5.52 0.07 90.99
CA GLU A 17 -4.52 0.29 89.95
C GLU A 17 -3.12 0.10 90.52
N ASN A 18 -2.37 -0.88 89.97
CA ASN A 18 -0.91 -0.94 89.88
C ASN A 18 -0.50 -2.33 89.36
N ASP A 19 -0.31 -2.49 88.05
CA ASP A 19 0.75 -3.35 87.50
C ASP A 19 0.95 -3.11 86.00
N ALA A 20 2.21 -2.87 85.63
CA ALA A 20 2.64 -2.27 84.37
C ALA A 20 2.09 -2.91 83.07
N GLU A 21 1.56 -2.04 82.21
CA GLU A 21 1.12 -2.32 80.84
C GLU A 21 2.25 -2.97 79.99
N LYS A 22 2.16 -4.27 79.74
CA LYS A 22 2.93 -4.96 78.69
C LYS A 22 2.12 -4.99 77.39
N ALA A 23 2.15 -3.90 76.64
CA ALA A 23 1.56 -3.85 75.31
C ALA A 23 2.20 -4.93 74.39
N PRO A 24 1.41 -5.80 73.72
CA PRO A 24 1.97 -6.81 72.83
C PRO A 24 2.47 -6.16 71.54
N ILE A 25 3.76 -6.35 71.21
CA ILE A 25 4.33 -5.92 69.94
C ILE A 25 3.69 -6.73 68.81
N VAL A 26 2.71 -6.15 68.14
CA VAL A 26 2.04 -6.78 66.99
C VAL A 26 3.00 -6.81 65.80
N VAL A 27 3.72 -7.92 65.64
CA VAL A 27 4.57 -8.20 64.47
C VAL A 27 3.69 -8.40 63.23
N ARG A 28 3.28 -7.30 62.62
CA ARG A 28 2.45 -7.26 61.41
C ARG A 28 3.15 -8.04 60.30
N SER A 29 2.46 -9.05 59.74
CA SER A 29 3.10 -10.19 59.05
C SER A 29 3.85 -9.83 57.76
N SER A 30 5.14 -9.52 57.92
CA SER A 30 6.14 -9.26 56.86
C SER A 30 6.00 -10.17 55.63
N ARG A 31 5.77 -11.48 55.82
CA ARG A 31 5.58 -12.45 54.73
C ARG A 31 4.55 -12.02 53.68
N ARG A 32 3.35 -11.55 54.08
CA ARG A 32 2.27 -11.21 53.12
C ARG A 32 2.66 -10.05 52.20
N ARG A 33 3.45 -9.10 52.71
CA ARG A 33 3.95 -7.95 51.94
C ARG A 33 4.99 -8.36 50.89
N HIS A 34 5.87 -9.31 51.23
CA HIS A 34 6.83 -9.88 50.29
C HIS A 34 6.16 -10.67 49.16
N TRP A 35 5.14 -11.48 49.47
CA TRP A 35 4.35 -12.18 48.44
C TRP A 35 3.68 -11.21 47.45
N ALA A 36 3.09 -10.12 47.94
CA ALA A 36 2.49 -9.11 47.09
C ALA A 36 3.52 -8.39 46.20
N ILE A 37 4.69 -8.02 46.75
CA ILE A 37 5.77 -7.37 45.99
C ILE A 37 6.31 -8.32 44.90
N ASN A 38 6.61 -9.58 45.23
CA ASN A 38 7.08 -10.56 44.27
C ASN A 38 6.06 -10.82 43.14
N PHE A 39 4.76 -10.90 43.48
CA PHE A 39 3.70 -11.05 42.49
C PHE A 39 3.62 -9.85 41.54
N LEU A 40 3.65 -8.63 42.07
CA LEU A 40 3.67 -7.39 41.26
C LEU A 40 4.92 -7.30 40.37
N SER A 41 6.09 -7.69 40.88
CA SER A 41 7.34 -7.75 40.10
C SER A 41 7.26 -8.78 38.96
N LEU A 42 6.67 -9.96 39.20
CA LEU A 42 6.44 -10.97 38.15
C LEU A 42 5.44 -10.49 37.09
N CYS A 43 4.34 -9.86 37.49
CA CYS A 43 3.39 -9.26 36.55
C CYS A 43 4.04 -8.16 35.69
N SER A 44 4.88 -7.30 36.30
CA SER A 44 5.63 -6.28 35.58
C SER A 44 6.63 -6.89 34.59
N LEU A 45 7.37 -7.92 35.00
CA LEU A 45 8.31 -8.63 34.13
C LEU A 45 7.60 -9.26 32.92
N LEU A 46 6.47 -9.95 33.14
CA LEU A 46 5.67 -10.56 32.08
C LEU A 46 5.16 -9.51 31.08
N LEU A 47 4.66 -8.36 31.58
CA LEU A 47 4.16 -7.27 30.74
C LEU A 47 5.28 -6.67 29.86
N ASN A 48 6.48 -6.50 30.42
CA ASN A 48 7.65 -6.04 29.66
C ASN A 48 8.09 -7.08 28.60
N VAL A 49 8.10 -8.38 28.92
CA VAL A 49 8.42 -9.44 27.94
C VAL A 49 7.41 -9.43 26.79
N VAL A 50 6.11 -9.33 27.07
CA VAL A 50 5.07 -9.23 26.02
C VAL A 50 5.26 -7.98 25.16
N ALA A 51 5.57 -6.82 25.75
CA ALA A 51 5.83 -5.59 25.01
C ALA A 51 7.05 -5.70 24.08
N VAL A 52 8.14 -6.34 24.55
CA VAL A 52 9.35 -6.59 23.74
C VAL A 52 9.06 -7.56 22.59
N LEU A 53 8.34 -8.66 22.85
CA LEU A 53 7.93 -9.61 21.80
C LEU A 53 7.03 -8.94 20.75
N TYR A 54 6.09 -8.10 21.17
CA TYR A 54 5.25 -7.32 20.25
C TYR A 54 6.06 -6.31 19.42
N PHE A 55 7.05 -5.65 20.01
CA PHE A 55 7.94 -4.71 19.31
C PHE A 55 8.80 -5.41 18.23
N PHE A 56 9.31 -6.61 18.50
CA PHE A 56 10.02 -7.38 17.49
C PHE A 56 9.08 -8.00 16.44
N ALA A 57 7.89 -8.48 16.82
CA ALA A 57 6.90 -9.02 15.89
C ALA A 57 6.34 -7.94 14.94
N SER A 58 6.13 -6.71 15.42
CA SER A 58 5.70 -5.57 14.60
C SER A 58 6.80 -5.02 13.68
N ARG A 59 8.08 -5.37 13.94
CA ARG A 59 9.22 -5.08 13.06
C ARG A 59 9.65 -6.26 12.19
N ALA A 60 9.05 -7.43 12.34
CA ALA A 60 9.26 -8.53 11.40
C ALA A 60 8.80 -8.05 10.01
N PRO A 61 9.66 -8.13 8.97
CA PRO A 61 9.30 -7.64 7.65
C PRO A 61 8.11 -8.45 7.13
N GLN A 62 6.93 -7.82 7.05
CA GLN A 62 5.79 -8.42 6.40
C GLN A 62 6.17 -8.64 4.94
N GLY A 63 6.37 -9.90 4.56
CA GLY A 63 6.69 -10.30 3.19
C GLY A 63 5.72 -9.60 2.23
N SER A 64 6.26 -9.03 1.15
CA SER A 64 5.59 -8.01 0.34
C SER A 64 4.16 -8.43 -0.02
N LYS A 65 3.19 -7.83 0.68
CA LYS A 65 1.78 -7.99 0.36
C LYS A 65 1.57 -7.33 -0.99
N TYR A 66 1.47 -8.15 -2.04
CA TYR A 66 0.89 -7.73 -3.30
C TYR A 66 -0.52 -7.24 -2.99
N VAL A 67 -0.70 -5.92 -2.95
CA VAL A 67 -2.02 -5.33 -2.77
C VAL A 67 -2.72 -5.55 -4.11
N LEU A 68 -3.57 -6.57 -4.16
CA LEU A 68 -4.54 -6.71 -5.24
C LEU A 68 -5.53 -5.56 -5.11
N TRP A 69 -5.13 -4.38 -5.60
CA TRP A 69 -6.01 -3.23 -5.71
C TRP A 69 -7.03 -3.55 -6.79
N LYS A 70 -8.13 -4.17 -6.35
CA LYS A 70 -9.35 -4.32 -7.14
C LYS A 70 -10.01 -2.94 -7.17
N GLY A 71 -9.45 -2.07 -8.00
CA GLY A 71 -9.93 -0.69 -8.15
C GLY A 71 -11.38 -0.65 -8.59
N ASP A 72 -12.04 0.45 -8.26
CA ASP A 72 -13.43 0.74 -8.67
C ASP A 72 -13.53 1.11 -10.17
N SER A 73 -12.65 0.56 -11.01
CA SER A 73 -12.72 0.65 -12.47
C SER A 73 -13.96 -0.11 -12.94
N GLN A 74 -15.08 0.59 -13.09
CA GLN A 74 -16.34 0.01 -13.56
C GLN A 74 -16.29 -0.47 -15.02
N VAL A 75 -15.24 -0.12 -15.75
CA VAL A 75 -14.97 -0.62 -17.12
C VAL A 75 -14.33 -2.00 -17.04
N TRP A 76 -14.97 -2.99 -17.65
CA TRP A 76 -14.44 -4.35 -17.73
C TRP A 76 -13.20 -4.43 -18.62
N SER A 77 -12.22 -5.23 -18.21
CA SER A 77 -10.99 -5.49 -18.96
C SER A 77 -10.68 -6.99 -19.02
N PRO A 78 -10.26 -7.55 -20.18
CA PRO A 78 -9.83 -8.95 -20.29
C PRO A 78 -8.64 -9.30 -19.38
N ALA A 79 -7.87 -8.30 -18.93
CA ALA A 79 -6.68 -8.47 -18.09
C ALA A 79 -6.89 -8.09 -16.62
N GLN A 80 -8.13 -7.79 -16.18
CA GLN A 80 -8.41 -7.26 -14.84
C GLN A 80 -7.78 -8.09 -13.70
N ASP A 81 -7.89 -9.41 -13.77
CA ASP A 81 -7.36 -10.32 -12.75
C ASP A 81 -5.85 -10.58 -12.87
N SER A 82 -5.21 -10.05 -13.92
CA SER A 82 -3.76 -10.18 -14.18
C SER A 82 -2.93 -9.00 -13.67
N VAL A 83 -3.57 -7.90 -13.23
CA VAL A 83 -2.88 -6.67 -12.80
C VAL A 83 -2.65 -6.66 -11.29
N GLY A 84 -1.40 -6.90 -10.88
CA GLY A 84 -0.95 -6.70 -9.50
C GLY A 84 -0.30 -5.33 -9.31
N HIS A 85 -0.76 -4.55 -8.32
CA HIS A 85 -0.16 -3.26 -7.99
C HIS A 85 0.97 -3.43 -6.96
N LYS A 86 2.13 -2.82 -7.25
CA LYS A 86 3.26 -2.74 -6.31
C LYS A 86 3.59 -1.28 -6.03
N ASN A 87 3.10 -0.78 -4.90
CA ASN A 87 3.47 0.53 -4.41
C ASN A 87 4.97 0.57 -4.12
N GLN A 88 5.68 1.46 -4.79
CA GLN A 88 7.08 1.78 -4.51
C GLN A 88 7.14 3.27 -4.19
N LEU A 89 7.83 3.64 -3.11
CA LEU A 89 8.21 5.04 -2.91
C LEU A 89 9.13 5.44 -4.08
N GLY A 90 8.88 6.63 -4.64
CA GLY A 90 9.59 7.09 -5.84
C GLY A 90 11.11 7.02 -5.67
N ALA A 91 11.80 6.62 -6.74
CA ALA A 91 13.25 6.56 -6.75
C ALA A 91 13.84 7.93 -6.35
N THR A 92 14.87 7.93 -5.51
CA THR A 92 15.58 9.16 -5.15
C THR A 92 16.13 9.84 -6.40
N PHE A 93 16.06 11.18 -6.48
CA PHE A 93 16.39 11.98 -7.67
C PHE A 93 17.73 11.66 -8.38
N LEU A 94 18.68 11.03 -7.69
CA LEU A 94 20.01 10.68 -8.21
C LEU A 94 20.14 9.22 -8.72
N GLN A 95 19.12 8.39 -8.52
CA GLN A 95 19.17 6.97 -8.89
C GLN A 95 18.89 6.79 -10.39
N ARG A 96 19.93 6.52 -11.18
CA ARG A 96 19.78 6.15 -12.59
C ARG A 96 19.22 4.73 -12.71
N SER A 97 18.29 4.53 -13.64
CA SER A 97 17.78 3.21 -14.01
C SER A 97 18.45 2.71 -15.31
N LYS A 98 18.27 1.43 -15.66
CA LYS A 98 18.70 0.90 -16.97
C LYS A 98 17.99 1.54 -18.18
N TYR A 99 16.93 2.29 -17.95
CA TYR A 99 16.15 3.03 -18.94
C TYR A 99 16.60 4.48 -19.09
N SER A 100 17.65 4.90 -18.37
CA SER A 100 18.06 6.30 -18.20
C SER A 100 19.50 6.54 -18.62
N GLY A 101 19.73 7.45 -19.56
CA GLY A 101 21.06 7.82 -20.03
C GLY A 101 21.00 8.57 -21.37
N PRO A 102 22.17 8.91 -21.95
CA PRO A 102 22.27 9.21 -23.38
C PRO A 102 21.80 8.02 -24.24
N PRO A 103 21.54 8.23 -25.53
CA PRO A 103 21.26 7.15 -26.48
C PRO A 103 22.35 6.07 -26.47
N SER A 104 21.95 4.80 -26.35
CA SER A 104 22.85 3.65 -26.49
C SER A 104 22.07 2.37 -26.81
N PRO A 105 22.70 1.37 -27.45
CA PRO A 105 22.05 0.08 -27.74
C PRO A 105 21.47 -0.61 -26.50
N GLU A 106 22.10 -0.46 -25.34
CA GLU A 106 21.68 -1.03 -24.05
C GLU A 106 20.43 -0.34 -23.50
N VAL A 107 20.37 0.99 -23.59
CA VAL A 107 19.17 1.76 -23.22
C VAL A 107 18.00 1.39 -24.14
N ASP A 108 18.24 1.36 -25.45
CA ASP A 108 17.20 1.01 -26.43
C ASP A 108 16.73 -0.44 -26.26
N GLN A 109 17.63 -1.38 -25.93
CA GLN A 109 17.25 -2.75 -25.60
C GLN A 109 16.38 -2.79 -24.34
N ALA A 110 16.78 -2.08 -23.28
CA ALA A 110 16.00 -2.03 -22.05
C ALA A 110 14.57 -1.50 -22.29
N TRP A 111 14.41 -0.46 -23.11
CA TRP A 111 13.10 0.05 -23.52
C TRP A 111 12.30 -0.93 -24.38
N ARG A 112 12.90 -1.51 -25.43
CA ARG A 112 12.22 -2.53 -26.26
C ARG A 112 11.71 -3.71 -25.43
N GLU A 113 12.50 -4.19 -24.47
CA GLU A 113 12.12 -5.29 -23.57
C GLU A 113 10.90 -4.98 -22.69
N LEU A 114 10.62 -3.70 -22.38
CA LEU A 114 9.49 -3.31 -21.54
C LEU A 114 8.13 -3.50 -22.22
N TYR A 115 8.02 -3.09 -23.50
CA TYR A 115 6.72 -2.90 -24.13
C TYR A 115 6.54 -3.64 -25.46
N HIS A 116 7.60 -3.84 -26.25
CA HIS A 116 7.50 -4.21 -27.68
C HIS A 116 6.69 -5.49 -27.93
N ARG A 117 6.82 -6.49 -27.06
CA ARG A 117 6.11 -7.79 -27.19
C ARG A 117 4.61 -7.70 -26.86
N TYR A 118 4.17 -6.63 -26.19
CA TYR A 118 2.87 -6.57 -25.53
C TYR A 118 2.00 -5.37 -25.92
N VAL A 119 2.49 -4.48 -26.80
CA VAL A 119 1.73 -3.31 -27.30
C VAL A 119 0.39 -3.74 -27.89
N MET A 120 0.40 -4.80 -28.69
CA MET A 120 -0.79 -5.36 -29.34
C MET A 120 -0.92 -6.85 -28.99
N SER A 121 -2.13 -7.23 -28.65
CA SER A 121 -2.58 -8.59 -28.37
C SER A 121 -3.90 -8.83 -29.11
N ALA A 122 -4.39 -10.07 -29.12
CA ALA A 122 -5.69 -10.39 -29.70
C ALA A 122 -6.54 -11.21 -28.74
N ILE A 123 -7.82 -10.88 -28.61
CA ILE A 123 -8.80 -11.55 -27.74
C ILE A 123 -9.91 -12.23 -28.56
N PRO A 124 -10.67 -13.19 -28.00
CA PRO A 124 -11.88 -13.73 -28.63
C PRO A 124 -12.99 -12.68 -28.74
N GLU A 125 -13.92 -12.89 -29.67
CA GLU A 125 -15.14 -12.10 -29.85
C GLU A 125 -15.97 -11.92 -28.57
N GLU A 126 -16.14 -12.99 -27.77
CA GLU A 126 -16.87 -12.97 -26.49
C GLU A 126 -16.21 -12.11 -25.40
N GLN A 127 -14.93 -11.73 -25.59
CA GLN A 127 -14.25 -10.73 -24.77
C GLN A 127 -14.34 -9.34 -25.41
N ALA A 128 -14.23 -9.26 -26.73
CA ALA A 128 -14.34 -7.99 -27.46
C ALA A 128 -15.71 -7.32 -27.28
N SER A 129 -16.79 -8.10 -27.27
CA SER A 129 -18.16 -7.61 -27.07
C SER A 129 -18.45 -7.05 -25.66
N LYS A 130 -17.51 -7.17 -24.72
CA LYS A 130 -17.60 -6.63 -23.35
C LYS A 130 -16.76 -5.37 -23.14
N LEU A 131 -16.00 -4.94 -24.15
CA LEU A 131 -15.25 -3.69 -24.10
C LEU A 131 -16.20 -2.49 -24.19
N SER A 132 -15.84 -1.37 -23.56
CA SER A 132 -16.62 -0.13 -23.65
C SER A 132 -16.56 0.53 -25.03
N ASN A 133 -15.48 0.27 -25.76
CA ASN A 133 -15.21 0.81 -27.09
C ASN A 133 -15.05 -0.38 -28.05
N GLU A 134 -15.53 -0.22 -29.28
CA GLU A 134 -15.29 -1.19 -30.34
C GLU A 134 -13.80 -1.31 -30.68
N THR A 135 -13.41 -2.43 -31.27
CA THR A 135 -12.05 -2.65 -31.73
C THR A 135 -12.01 -3.49 -33.00
N MET A 136 -10.87 -3.45 -33.70
CA MET A 136 -10.71 -4.05 -35.02
C MET A 136 -10.59 -5.58 -34.96
N ARG A 137 -11.35 -6.28 -35.82
CA ARG A 137 -11.20 -7.72 -36.05
C ARG A 137 -9.90 -7.99 -36.82
N VAL A 138 -9.09 -8.94 -36.34
CA VAL A 138 -7.91 -9.43 -37.05
C VAL A 138 -8.33 -10.08 -38.38
N PRO A 139 -7.79 -9.66 -39.54
CA PRO A 139 -8.06 -10.31 -40.83
C PRO A 139 -7.53 -11.75 -40.85
N GLY A 140 -8.31 -12.68 -41.42
CA GLY A 140 -7.90 -14.07 -41.59
C GLY A 140 -9.03 -15.11 -41.43
N PRO A 141 -8.77 -16.36 -41.86
CA PRO A 141 -9.66 -17.49 -41.66
C PRO A 141 -9.61 -18.02 -40.22
N GLY A 142 -10.71 -18.60 -39.75
CA GLY A 142 -10.83 -19.17 -38.41
C GLY A 142 -11.74 -18.35 -37.47
N HIS A 143 -11.70 -18.68 -36.17
CA HIS A 143 -12.53 -18.02 -35.16
C HIS A 143 -12.19 -16.52 -35.07
N PRO A 144 -13.18 -15.62 -34.99
CA PRO A 144 -12.94 -14.18 -34.89
C PRO A 144 -12.05 -13.81 -33.68
N ARG A 145 -11.01 -13.03 -33.98
CA ARG A 145 -10.10 -12.43 -32.99
C ARG A 145 -10.09 -10.92 -33.18
N TYR A 146 -9.89 -10.20 -32.08
CA TYR A 146 -10.03 -8.75 -32.01
C TYR A 146 -8.79 -8.15 -31.37
N ILE A 147 -8.23 -7.10 -31.97
CA ILE A 147 -6.99 -6.45 -31.51
C ILE A 147 -7.27 -5.69 -30.22
N VAL A 148 -6.37 -5.79 -29.23
CA VAL A 148 -6.39 -4.95 -28.02
C VAL A 148 -4.96 -4.65 -27.58
N GLY A 149 -4.72 -3.45 -27.06
CA GLY A 149 -3.49 -3.09 -26.36
C GLY A 149 -3.77 -2.83 -24.89
N LEU A 150 -2.84 -3.18 -24.00
CA LEU A 150 -2.90 -2.71 -22.61
C LEU A 150 -2.31 -1.29 -22.57
N ASP A 151 -3.08 -0.34 -22.04
CA ASP A 151 -2.78 1.10 -22.04
C ASP A 151 -1.36 1.41 -21.51
N VAL A 152 -0.90 0.68 -20.49
CA VAL A 152 0.47 0.80 -19.95
C VAL A 152 1.57 0.56 -21.00
N PHE A 153 1.40 -0.39 -21.94
CA PHE A 153 2.40 -0.65 -22.98
C PHE A 153 2.34 0.38 -24.10
N HIS A 154 1.16 0.94 -24.38
CA HIS A 154 1.02 2.07 -25.30
C HIS A 154 1.67 3.33 -24.71
N GLN A 155 1.45 3.62 -23.43
CA GLN A 155 2.10 4.73 -22.72
C GLN A 155 3.63 4.59 -22.69
N LEU A 156 4.15 3.38 -22.44
CA LEU A 156 5.59 3.10 -22.50
C LEU A 156 6.16 3.27 -23.92
N HIS A 157 5.42 2.86 -24.96
CA HIS A 157 5.80 3.10 -26.34
C HIS A 157 5.86 4.61 -26.66
N CYS A 158 4.81 5.37 -26.32
CA CYS A 158 4.78 6.82 -26.52
C CYS A 158 5.92 7.53 -25.78
N LEU A 159 6.21 7.11 -24.54
CA LEU A 159 7.30 7.69 -23.74
C LEU A 159 8.69 7.36 -24.32
N ASP A 160 8.89 6.16 -24.87
CA ASP A 160 10.14 5.82 -25.56
C ASP A 160 10.30 6.58 -26.88
N TYR A 161 9.22 6.71 -27.65
CA TYR A 161 9.22 7.51 -28.88
C TYR A 161 9.54 8.98 -28.59
N LEU A 162 8.97 9.56 -27.53
CA LEU A 162 9.33 10.90 -27.05
C LEU A 162 10.80 10.98 -26.63
N ARG A 163 11.31 9.98 -25.90
CA ARG A 163 12.73 9.90 -25.50
C ARG A 163 13.66 9.89 -26.71
N GLN A 164 13.36 9.11 -27.75
CA GLN A 164 14.20 9.03 -28.95
C GLN A 164 14.18 10.37 -29.74
N ASN A 165 13.01 11.02 -29.85
CA ASN A 165 12.88 12.34 -30.49
C ASN A 165 13.67 13.48 -29.80
N LEU A 166 14.12 13.31 -28.55
CA LEU A 166 15.04 14.25 -27.89
C LEU A 166 16.49 14.18 -28.40
N TYR A 167 16.83 13.18 -29.23
CA TYR A 167 18.18 12.96 -29.75
C TYR A 167 18.18 12.71 -31.27
N PRO A 168 17.73 13.70 -32.09
CA PRO A 168 17.65 13.55 -33.55
C PRO A 168 19.01 13.28 -34.21
N ASP A 169 20.12 13.74 -33.61
CA ASP A 169 21.48 13.46 -34.10
C ASP A 169 21.87 11.97 -34.04
N TYR A 170 21.25 11.19 -33.16
CA TYR A 170 21.52 9.75 -32.98
C TYR A 170 20.48 8.88 -33.69
N TYR A 171 19.19 9.23 -33.56
CA TYR A 171 18.10 8.41 -34.10
C TYR A 171 17.54 8.89 -35.45
N GLY A 172 17.94 10.07 -35.92
CA GLY A 172 17.33 10.76 -37.05
C GLY A 172 16.07 11.54 -36.67
N HIS A 173 15.54 12.31 -37.63
CA HIS A 173 14.24 12.98 -37.47
C HIS A 173 13.11 11.95 -37.66
N HIS A 174 12.49 11.52 -36.56
CA HIS A 174 11.51 10.43 -36.55
C HIS A 174 10.11 10.78 -37.09
N HIS A 175 10.01 11.48 -38.22
CA HIS A 175 8.73 11.67 -38.90
C HIS A 175 8.15 10.34 -39.44
N ASP A 176 9.00 9.33 -39.69
CA ASP A 176 8.60 8.12 -40.43
C ASP A 176 8.38 6.85 -39.56
N HIS A 177 8.80 6.84 -38.28
CA HIS A 177 8.80 5.61 -37.45
C HIS A 177 7.45 5.21 -36.86
N GLY A 178 6.40 5.98 -37.13
CA GLY A 178 5.00 5.63 -36.90
C GLY A 178 4.14 6.08 -38.07
N GLY A 179 4.66 5.90 -39.30
CA GLY A 179 4.07 6.46 -40.51
C GLY A 179 2.57 6.18 -40.62
N VAL A 180 1.81 7.27 -40.82
CA VAL A 180 0.51 7.34 -41.49
C VAL A 180 -0.34 6.08 -41.26
N ILE A 181 -0.91 5.95 -40.06
CA ILE A 181 -1.68 4.76 -39.62
C ILE A 181 -2.88 4.46 -40.57
N ALA A 182 -3.41 5.50 -41.21
CA ALA A 182 -4.16 5.42 -42.45
C ALA A 182 -3.72 6.60 -43.34
N PRO A 183 -3.60 6.42 -44.68
CA PRO A 183 -3.52 7.55 -45.61
C PRO A 183 -4.72 8.48 -45.40
N PRO A 184 -4.59 9.80 -45.61
CA PRO A 184 -5.75 10.68 -45.67
C PRO A 184 -6.75 10.12 -46.69
N GLU A 185 -7.97 9.81 -46.24
CA GLU A 185 -9.02 9.21 -47.06
C GLU A 185 -9.78 10.28 -47.86
N GLY A 186 -9.69 11.54 -47.44
CA GLY A 186 -10.22 12.73 -48.12
C GLY A 186 -9.23 13.90 -48.22
N PRO A 187 -9.58 14.95 -49.00
CA PRO A 187 -8.76 16.16 -49.16
C PRO A 187 -8.70 17.06 -47.91
N ASP A 188 -9.61 16.84 -46.96
CA ASP A 188 -9.73 17.61 -45.71
C ASP A 188 -9.14 16.86 -44.49
N ASP A 189 -8.57 15.67 -44.68
CA ASP A 189 -7.99 14.88 -43.60
C ASP A 189 -6.58 15.37 -43.25
N GLU A 190 -6.40 15.88 -42.02
CA GLU A 190 -5.07 16.21 -41.52
C GLU A 190 -4.21 14.94 -41.35
N PRO A 191 -2.95 14.94 -41.82
CA PRO A 191 -2.04 13.82 -41.60
C PRO A 191 -1.86 13.53 -40.10
N PHE A 192 -1.95 12.26 -39.73
CA PHE A 192 -1.75 11.83 -38.34
C PHE A 192 -0.35 12.17 -37.84
N ASP A 193 -0.25 13.15 -36.93
CA ASP A 193 0.98 13.46 -36.19
C ASP A 193 1.15 12.48 -35.02
N HIS A 194 2.06 11.52 -35.19
CA HIS A 194 2.35 10.53 -34.17
C HIS A 194 3.01 11.13 -32.91
N LEU A 195 3.73 12.27 -33.04
CA LEU A 195 4.37 12.94 -31.91
C LEU A 195 3.34 13.65 -31.03
N ASP A 196 2.43 14.43 -31.61
CA ASP A 196 1.32 15.03 -30.85
C ASP A 196 0.45 13.95 -30.20
N HIS A 197 0.11 12.89 -30.94
CA HIS A 197 -0.60 11.73 -30.40
C HIS A 197 0.10 11.13 -29.17
N CYS A 198 1.43 10.93 -29.24
CA CYS A 198 2.22 10.42 -28.13
C CYS A 198 2.23 11.36 -26.92
N ILE A 199 2.37 12.68 -27.13
CA ILE A 199 2.29 13.69 -26.06
C ILE A 199 0.92 13.64 -25.39
N ASN A 200 -0.15 13.61 -26.18
CA ASN A 200 -1.52 13.61 -25.69
C ASN A 200 -1.88 12.32 -24.93
N ASN A 201 -1.40 11.16 -25.38
CA ASN A 201 -1.55 9.89 -24.66
C ASN A 201 -0.89 9.92 -23.29
N VAL A 202 0.37 10.37 -23.21
CA VAL A 202 1.10 10.48 -21.93
C VAL A 202 0.43 11.48 -21.01
N ARG A 203 0.00 12.65 -21.52
CA ARG A 203 -0.80 13.63 -20.75
C ARG A 203 -2.09 13.00 -20.21
N SER A 204 -2.85 12.32 -21.06
CA SER A 204 -4.11 11.66 -20.68
C SER A 204 -3.90 10.60 -19.60
N ALA A 205 -2.87 9.77 -19.74
CA ALA A 205 -2.50 8.77 -18.73
C ALA A 205 -2.19 9.37 -17.36
N LEU A 206 -1.49 10.51 -17.30
CA LEU A 206 -1.18 11.22 -16.06
C LEU A 206 -2.39 11.92 -15.43
N MET A 207 -3.49 12.10 -16.17
CA MET A 207 -4.74 12.70 -15.69
C MET A 207 -5.75 11.65 -15.19
N LYS A 208 -5.48 10.35 -15.36
CA LYS A 208 -6.30 9.25 -14.83
C LYS A 208 -5.93 9.01 -13.35
N VAL A 209 -6.52 9.80 -12.45
CA VAL A 209 -6.37 9.71 -10.98
C VAL A 209 -7.67 9.19 -10.36
#